data_AF-A0A7C3FH66-F1
#
_entry.id   AF-A0A7C3FH66-F1
#
_cell.length_a   1.000
_cell.length_b   1.000
_cell.length_c   1.000
_cell.angle_alpha   90.00
_cell.angle_beta   90.00
_cell.angle_gamma   90.00
#
_symmetry.space_group_name_H-M   'P 1'
#
loop_
_entity.id
_entity.type
_entity.pdbx_description
1 polymer ?
#
loop_
_entity_poly.entity_id
_entity_poly.type
_entity_poly.pdbx_seq_one_letter_code
_entity_poly.pdbx_strand_id
1 'polypeptide(L)'
;MLSPRTSFRLLALILAIHLTLTAAYALLTPLWQAPDEPAHFNNIAAIVQTGHLPQLRPGDYDQAYLEQLKAQGFPPELPIAPVRYEGHQPPLYYLLMVPVWLVASKGAGIAAQVWALRLVNALIGAMGVLVIFLSARRLFPKRTPVALLAAGFAAFLPMHTAMNASINNDALAELFISAVMLRLLGHAAEEKSR
;
A
#
# COMPACT_ATOMS: atom_id res chain seq x y z
N MET A 1 25.42 -19.03 12.81
CA MET A 1 24.37 -18.00 12.98
C MET A 1 24.85 -16.73 12.31
N LEU A 2 24.00 -16.02 11.55
CA LEU A 2 24.38 -14.73 10.97
C LEU A 2 24.68 -13.71 12.09
N SER A 3 25.70 -12.88 11.90
CA SER A 3 25.95 -11.79 12.84
C SER A 3 24.79 -10.78 12.84
N PRO A 4 24.54 -10.06 13.95
CA PRO A 4 23.53 -9.01 13.98
C PRO A 4 23.75 -7.95 12.91
N ARG A 5 25.01 -7.55 12.68
CA ARG A 5 25.40 -6.58 11.64
C ARG A 5 25.06 -7.07 10.23
N THR A 6 25.38 -8.33 9.94
CA THR A 6 25.06 -8.94 8.64
C THR A 6 23.55 -9.00 8.42
N SER A 7 22.80 -9.41 9.45
CA SER A 7 21.34 -9.51 9.38
C SER A 7 20.69 -8.15 9.10
N PHE A 8 21.15 -7.10 9.77
CA PHE A 8 20.68 -5.74 9.55
C PHE A 8 20.99 -5.23 8.13
N ARG A 9 22.22 -5.46 7.63
CA ARG A 9 22.60 -5.09 6.26
C ARG A 9 21.75 -5.80 5.20
N LEU A 10 21.47 -7.09 5.41
CA LEU A 10 20.62 -7.86 4.49
C LEU A 10 19.17 -7.37 4.52
N LEU A 11 18.61 -7.07 5.69
CA LEU A 11 17.28 -6.47 5.79
C LEU A 11 17.23 -5.10 5.10
N ALA A 12 18.22 -4.23 5.34
CA ALA A 12 18.32 -2.93 4.68
C ALA A 12 18.41 -3.08 3.16
N LEU A 13 19.16 -4.06 2.67
CA LEU A 13 19.22 -4.38 1.25
C LEU A 13 17.87 -4.86 0.70
N ILE A 14 17.16 -5.73 1.41
CA ILE A 14 15.82 -6.19 1.02
C ILE A 14 14.86 -5.01 0.90
N LEU A 15 14.82 -4.14 1.91
CA LEU A 15 13.96 -2.96 1.92
C LEU A 15 14.33 -1.96 0.81
N ALA A 16 15.62 -1.74 0.57
CA ALA A 16 16.08 -0.86 -0.50
C ALA A 16 15.70 -1.39 -1.89
N ILE A 17 15.84 -2.69 -2.13
CA ILE A 17 15.41 -3.31 -3.38
C ILE A 17 13.89 -3.23 -3.51
N HIS A 18 13.13 -3.57 -2.45
CA HIS A 18 11.67 -3.47 -2.47
C HIS A 18 11.21 -2.05 -2.83
N LEU A 19 11.72 -1.03 -2.13
CA LEU A 19 11.40 0.36 -2.41
C LEU A 19 11.76 0.79 -3.83
N THR A 20 12.88 0.30 -4.36
CA THR A 20 13.30 0.57 -5.74
C THR A 20 12.31 -0.05 -6.73
N LEU A 21 11.90 -1.30 -6.50
CA LEU A 21 10.93 -2.00 -7.34
C LEU A 21 9.54 -1.35 -7.26
N THR A 22 9.05 -1.05 -6.06
CA THR A 22 7.75 -0.39 -5.87
C THR A 22 7.75 1.02 -6.44
N ALA A 23 8.86 1.77 -6.32
CA ALA A 23 8.97 3.08 -6.96
C ALA A 23 8.99 2.96 -8.49
N ALA A 24 9.70 1.98 -9.04
CA ALA A 24 9.69 1.71 -10.47
C ALA A 24 8.27 1.36 -10.95
N TYR A 25 7.55 0.46 -10.28
CA TYR A 25 6.15 0.17 -10.58
C TYR A 25 5.27 1.41 -10.45
N ALA A 26 5.42 2.17 -9.38
CA ALA A 26 4.63 3.37 -9.13
C ALA A 26 4.73 4.42 -10.24
N LEU A 27 5.92 4.54 -10.85
CA LEU A 27 6.22 5.50 -11.92
C LEU A 27 5.94 4.95 -13.33
N LEU A 28 6.20 3.66 -13.56
CA LEU A 28 6.13 3.02 -14.88
C LEU A 28 4.76 2.43 -15.20
N THR A 29 3.97 2.03 -14.19
CA THR A 29 2.59 1.59 -14.42
C THR A 29 1.77 2.80 -14.89
N PRO A 30 1.12 2.75 -16.08
CA PRO A 30 0.30 3.85 -16.54
C PRO A 30 -0.81 4.20 -15.54
N LEU A 31 -1.31 5.43 -15.61
CA LEU A 31 -2.40 5.87 -14.73
C LEU A 31 -3.61 4.94 -14.89
N TRP A 32 -4.26 4.62 -13.77
CA TRP A 32 -5.52 3.88 -13.72
C TRP A 32 -5.46 2.41 -14.11
N GLN A 33 -4.29 1.91 -14.52
CA GLN A 33 -4.09 0.51 -14.89
C GLN A 33 -3.88 -0.41 -13.68
N ALA A 34 -3.66 0.15 -12.49
CA ALA A 34 -3.68 -0.63 -11.27
C ALA A 34 -5.13 -0.96 -10.86
N PRO A 35 -5.39 -2.18 -10.34
CA PRO A 35 -6.72 -2.57 -9.88
C PRO A 35 -7.28 -1.55 -8.88
N ASP A 36 -8.55 -1.18 -9.09
CA ASP A 36 -9.40 -0.34 -8.23
C ASP A 36 -8.84 1.06 -7.86
N GLU A 37 -7.65 1.40 -8.36
CA GLU A 37 -6.92 2.64 -8.08
C GLU A 37 -7.74 3.90 -8.37
N PRO A 38 -8.50 4.00 -9.48
CA PRO A 38 -9.34 5.18 -9.71
C PRO A 38 -10.39 5.40 -8.61
N ALA A 39 -10.97 4.31 -8.07
CA ALA A 39 -11.97 4.41 -7.02
C ALA A 39 -11.35 4.88 -5.69
N HIS A 40 -10.17 4.35 -5.34
CA HIS A 40 -9.43 4.79 -4.16
C HIS A 40 -8.91 6.23 -4.28
N PHE A 41 -8.45 6.63 -5.47
CA PHE A 41 -8.08 8.01 -5.76
C PHE A 41 -9.28 8.94 -5.55
N ASN A 42 -10.46 8.57 -6.06
CA ASN A 42 -11.68 9.36 -5.91
C ASN A 42 -12.16 9.44 -4.46
N ASN A 43 -11.90 8.45 -3.61
CA ASN A 43 -12.17 8.55 -2.18
C ASN A 43 -11.35 9.68 -1.52
N ILE A 44 -10.06 9.80 -1.86
CA ILE A 44 -9.20 10.90 -1.38
C ILE A 44 -9.70 12.23 -1.94
N ALA A 45 -10.00 12.27 -3.24
CA ALA A 45 -10.53 13.45 -3.92
C ALA A 45 -11.82 13.96 -3.27
N ALA A 46 -12.75 13.07 -2.95
CA ALA A 46 -14.02 13.39 -2.33
C ALA A 46 -13.83 14.03 -0.95
N ILE A 47 -12.91 13.51 -0.13
CA ILE A 47 -12.59 14.09 1.18
C ILE A 47 -12.02 15.51 1.01
N VAL A 48 -11.07 15.69 0.08
CA VAL A 48 -10.45 17.01 -0.18
C VAL A 48 -11.47 18.03 -0.68
N GLN A 49 -12.37 17.63 -1.59
CA GLN A 49 -13.32 18.54 -2.23
C GLN A 49 -14.54 18.86 -1.35
N THR A 50 -15.02 17.89 -0.57
CA THR A 50 -16.29 18.02 0.16
C THR A 50 -16.11 18.12 1.68
N GLY A 51 -14.95 17.74 2.22
CA GLY A 51 -14.74 17.62 3.66
C GLY A 51 -15.48 16.43 4.31
N HIS A 52 -16.17 15.59 3.53
CA HIS A 52 -16.93 14.46 4.03
C HIS A 52 -16.27 13.12 3.67
N LEU A 53 -16.48 12.12 4.52
CA LEU A 53 -16.05 10.75 4.23
C LEU A 53 -16.84 10.19 3.04
N PRO A 54 -16.18 9.43 2.14
CA PRO A 54 -16.87 8.77 1.05
C PRO A 54 -17.86 7.75 1.61
N GLN A 55 -18.98 7.60 0.92
CA GLN A 55 -20.03 6.63 1.23
C GLN A 55 -20.47 5.99 -0.07
N LEU A 56 -20.54 4.67 -0.08
CA LEU A 56 -21.08 3.91 -1.21
C LEU A 56 -22.59 4.16 -1.32
N ARG A 57 -23.04 4.58 -2.50
CA ARG A 57 -24.44 4.86 -2.81
C ARG A 57 -24.93 4.02 -3.99
N PRO A 58 -26.24 3.76 -4.10
CA PRO A 58 -26.83 3.18 -5.31
C PRO A 58 -26.41 4.01 -6.54
N GLY A 59 -25.87 3.33 -7.56
CA GLY A 59 -25.37 3.96 -8.79
C GLY A 59 -23.86 4.23 -8.83
N ASP A 60 -23.12 4.09 -7.72
CA ASP A 60 -21.65 4.26 -7.71
C ASP A 60 -20.88 3.09 -8.35
N TYR A 61 -21.60 2.01 -8.71
CA TYR A 61 -21.08 0.85 -9.45
C TYR A 61 -21.80 0.72 -10.80
N ASP A 62 -21.24 1.35 -11.84
CA ASP A 62 -21.65 1.15 -13.23
C ASP A 62 -20.73 0.13 -13.90
N GLN A 63 -21.18 -1.12 -13.96
CA GLN A 63 -20.38 -2.21 -14.50
C GLN A 63 -20.09 -2.03 -16.01
N ALA A 64 -21.05 -1.54 -16.79
CA ALA A 64 -20.87 -1.37 -18.22
C ALA A 64 -19.81 -0.30 -18.52
N TYR A 65 -19.84 0.81 -17.77
CA TYR A 65 -18.84 1.86 -17.88
C TYR A 65 -17.44 1.39 -17.42
N LEU A 66 -17.36 0.62 -16.33
CA LEU A 66 -16.09 0.07 -15.85
C LEU A 66 -15.47 -0.91 -16.87
N GLU A 67 -16.29 -1.77 -17.49
CA GLU A 67 -15.81 -2.64 -18.57
C GLU A 67 -15.34 -1.85 -19.79
N GLN A 68 -16.06 -0.78 -20.16
CA GLN A 68 -15.64 0.11 -21.23
C GLN A 68 -14.27 0.77 -20.94
N LEU A 69 -14.08 1.31 -19.73
CA LEU A 69 -12.81 1.92 -19.30
C LEU A 69 -11.66 0.92 -19.39
N LYS A 70 -11.85 -0.30 -18.86
CA LYS A 70 -10.83 -1.36 -18.91
C LYS A 70 -10.52 -1.80 -20.34
N ALA A 71 -11.55 -2.03 -21.16
CA ALA A 71 -11.38 -2.47 -22.55
C ALA A 71 -10.64 -1.44 -23.41
N GLN A 72 -10.80 -0.14 -23.11
CA GLN A 72 -10.15 0.94 -23.83
C GLN A 72 -8.85 1.43 -23.17
N GLY A 73 -8.45 0.82 -22.04
CA GLY A 73 -7.20 1.16 -21.35
C GLY A 73 -7.20 2.54 -20.69
N PHE A 74 -8.34 3.00 -20.18
CA PHE A 74 -8.54 4.30 -19.53
C PHE A 74 -8.11 5.50 -20.39
N PRO A 75 -8.78 5.72 -21.55
CA PRO A 75 -8.44 6.81 -22.44
C PRO A 75 -8.77 8.18 -21.81
N PRO A 76 -8.04 9.27 -22.12
CA PRO A 76 -8.23 10.58 -21.49
C PRO A 76 -9.65 11.18 -21.62
N GLU A 77 -10.39 10.79 -22.66
CA GLU A 77 -11.74 11.27 -22.95
C GLU A 77 -12.81 10.67 -22.03
N LEU A 78 -12.51 9.53 -21.40
CA LEU A 78 -13.42 8.86 -20.48
C LEU A 78 -13.02 9.17 -19.02
N PRO A 79 -13.80 9.99 -18.29
CA PRO A 79 -13.42 10.43 -16.96
C PRO A 79 -13.50 9.29 -15.94
N ILE A 80 -12.54 9.25 -15.03
CA ILE A 80 -12.58 8.34 -13.87
C ILE A 80 -13.48 8.84 -12.73
N ALA A 81 -13.96 10.09 -12.76
CA ALA A 81 -14.76 10.68 -11.68
C ALA A 81 -16.02 9.86 -11.26
N PRO A 82 -16.73 9.16 -12.16
CA PRO A 82 -17.86 8.29 -11.78
C PRO A 82 -17.46 7.01 -11.04
N VAL A 83 -16.18 6.62 -11.05
CA VAL A 83 -15.70 5.36 -10.47
C VAL A 83 -15.58 5.49 -8.96
N ARG A 84 -16.61 5.06 -8.21
CA ARG A 84 -16.74 5.36 -6.76
C ARG A 84 -17.16 4.17 -5.88
N TYR A 85 -17.15 2.96 -6.43
CA TYR A 85 -17.63 1.76 -5.73
C TYR A 85 -16.83 1.38 -4.47
N GLU A 86 -15.61 1.89 -4.30
CA GLU A 86 -14.80 1.71 -3.09
C GLU A 86 -15.20 2.65 -1.93
N GLY A 87 -16.30 3.39 -2.03
CA GLY A 87 -16.79 4.28 -0.98
C GLY A 87 -17.24 3.59 0.33
N HIS A 88 -17.17 2.26 0.40
CA HIS A 88 -17.51 1.46 1.58
C HIS A 88 -16.30 1.16 2.48
N GLN A 89 -15.08 1.41 1.99
CA GLN A 89 -13.84 1.07 2.68
C GLN A 89 -13.59 1.97 3.91
N PRO A 90 -12.89 1.47 4.95
CA PRO A 90 -12.56 2.25 6.13
C PRO A 90 -11.78 3.54 5.80
N PRO A 91 -12.06 4.68 6.47
CA PRO A 91 -11.61 5.99 6.01
C PRO A 91 -10.13 6.30 6.28
N LEU A 92 -9.47 5.54 7.17
CA LEU A 92 -8.16 5.90 7.72
C LEU A 92 -7.09 6.08 6.63
N TYR A 93 -7.03 5.16 5.66
CA TYR A 93 -6.05 5.25 4.57
C TYR A 93 -6.23 6.55 3.78
N TYR A 94 -7.46 6.86 3.37
CA TYR A 94 -7.75 8.03 2.54
C TYR A 94 -7.46 9.34 3.31
N LEU A 95 -7.78 9.39 4.61
CA LEU A 95 -7.46 10.54 5.47
C LEU A 95 -5.94 10.78 5.59
N LEU A 96 -5.14 9.72 5.70
CA LEU A 96 -3.68 9.83 5.72
C LEU A 96 -3.10 10.34 4.40
N MET A 97 -3.79 10.11 3.28
CA MET A 97 -3.38 10.54 1.94
C MET A 97 -3.77 11.99 1.61
N VAL A 98 -4.75 12.58 2.30
CA VAL A 98 -5.16 13.98 2.11
C VAL A 98 -4.00 14.98 2.13
N PRO A 99 -3.10 15.02 3.13
CA PRO A 99 -1.99 15.98 3.13
C PRO A 99 -1.04 15.78 1.95
N VAL A 100 -0.82 14.53 1.52
CA VAL A 100 0.01 14.20 0.36
C VAL A 100 -0.62 14.77 -0.92
N TRP A 101 -1.93 14.54 -1.09
CA TRP A 101 -2.70 15.12 -2.19
C TRP A 101 -2.58 16.64 -2.21
N LEU A 102 -2.84 17.32 -1.08
CA LEU A 102 -2.84 18.78 -0.98
C LEU A 102 -1.48 19.42 -1.31
N VAL A 103 -0.37 18.73 -1.02
CA VAL A 103 0.96 19.19 -1.39
C VAL A 103 1.19 18.96 -2.88
N ALA A 104 0.88 17.77 -3.38
CA ALA A 104 1.09 17.41 -4.78
C ALA A 104 0.22 18.25 -5.75
N SER A 105 -0.97 18.67 -5.33
CA SER A 105 -1.89 19.46 -6.16
C SER A 105 -1.50 20.93 -6.34
N LYS A 106 -0.49 21.45 -5.62
CA LYS A 106 -0.10 22.88 -5.66
C LYS A 106 0.67 23.32 -6.90
N GLY A 107 1.15 22.40 -7.72
CA GLY A 107 1.91 22.74 -8.91
C GLY A 107 2.12 21.61 -9.90
N ALA A 108 1.44 20.49 -9.72
CA ALA A 108 1.67 19.29 -10.51
C ALA A 108 0.34 18.68 -10.97
N GLY A 109 0.30 18.27 -12.25
CA GLY A 109 -0.89 17.65 -12.87
C GLY A 109 -1.27 16.32 -12.20
N ILE A 110 -2.37 15.71 -12.68
CA ILE A 110 -2.93 14.50 -12.07
C ILE A 110 -1.93 13.35 -11.94
N ALA A 111 -1.02 13.20 -12.91
CA ALA A 111 0.03 12.18 -12.87
C ALA A 111 0.93 12.31 -11.65
N ALA A 112 1.36 13.53 -11.32
CA ALA A 112 2.23 13.77 -10.18
C ALA A 112 1.50 13.55 -8.84
N GLN A 113 0.20 13.84 -8.77
CA GLN A 113 -0.62 13.50 -7.61
C GLN A 113 -0.68 11.98 -7.42
N VAL A 114 -0.93 11.23 -8.49
CA VAL A 114 -0.95 9.76 -8.45
C VAL A 114 0.41 9.21 -8.05
N TRP A 115 1.51 9.67 -8.64
CA TRP A 115 2.85 9.23 -8.27
C TRP A 115 3.18 9.52 -6.81
N ALA A 116 2.85 10.71 -6.30
CA ALA A 116 3.09 11.05 -4.90
C ALA A 116 2.34 10.09 -3.95
N LEU A 117 1.06 9.81 -4.25
CA LEU A 117 0.25 8.89 -3.46
C LEU A 117 0.79 7.45 -3.51
N ARG A 118 1.13 6.95 -4.70
CA ARG A 118 1.74 5.63 -4.90
C ARG A 118 3.07 5.49 -4.15
N LEU A 119 3.92 6.52 -4.18
CA LEU A 119 5.21 6.50 -3.47
C LEU A 119 5.03 6.49 -1.95
N VAL A 120 4.02 7.19 -1.41
CA VAL A 120 3.70 7.08 0.02
C VAL A 120 3.15 5.68 0.34
N ASN A 121 2.33 5.09 -0.52
CA ASN A 121 1.86 3.71 -0.32
C ASN A 121 3.02 2.70 -0.34
N ALA A 122 4.02 2.90 -1.20
CA ALA A 122 5.23 2.09 -1.24
C ALA A 122 6.02 2.13 0.09
N LEU A 123 6.06 3.29 0.75
CA LEU A 123 6.67 3.42 2.09
C LEU A 123 5.87 2.64 3.14
N ILE A 124 4.54 2.66 3.06
CA ILE A 124 3.66 1.86 3.94
C ILE A 124 3.94 0.36 3.73
N GLY A 125 4.01 -0.09 2.48
CA GLY A 125 4.37 -1.46 2.14
C GLY A 125 5.74 -1.89 2.67
N ALA A 126 6.76 -1.04 2.56
CA ALA A 126 8.09 -1.29 3.11
C ALA A 126 8.09 -1.39 4.65
N MET A 127 7.27 -0.58 5.34
CA MET A 127 7.04 -0.74 6.78
C MET A 127 6.36 -2.09 7.08
N GLY A 128 5.42 -2.54 6.25
CA GLY A 128 4.82 -3.87 6.34
C GLY A 128 5.87 -4.99 6.29
N VAL A 129 6.76 -4.96 5.31
CA VAL A 129 7.89 -5.90 5.18
C VAL A 129 8.78 -5.91 6.43
N LEU A 130 9.09 -4.73 6.98
CA LEU A 130 9.84 -4.63 8.23
C LEU A 130 9.11 -5.30 9.39
N VAL A 131 7.81 -5.09 9.54
CA VAL A 131 7.01 -5.69 10.61
C VAL A 131 6.89 -7.21 10.44
N ILE A 132 6.82 -7.73 9.21
CA ILE A 132 6.89 -9.16 8.91
C ILE A 132 8.23 -9.74 9.38
N PHE A 133 9.35 -9.07 9.07
CA PHE A 133 10.66 -9.46 9.57
C PHE A 133 10.69 -9.55 11.10
N LEU A 134 10.20 -8.50 11.78
CA LEU A 134 10.18 -8.44 13.25
C LEU A 134 9.30 -9.54 13.86
N SER A 135 8.16 -9.83 13.25
CA SER A 135 7.26 -10.91 13.68
C SER A 135 7.93 -12.27 13.56
N ALA A 136 8.57 -12.54 12.43
CA ALA A 136 9.32 -13.78 12.21
C ALA A 136 10.55 -13.90 13.14
N ARG A 137 11.21 -12.78 13.46
CA ARG A 137 12.29 -12.74 14.48
C ARG A 137 11.78 -13.11 15.87
N ARG A 138 10.54 -12.74 16.21
CA ARG A 138 9.91 -13.08 17.49
C ARG A 138 9.53 -14.56 17.55
N LEU A 139 9.00 -15.10 16.45
CA LEU A 139 8.58 -16.51 16.35
C LEU A 139 9.78 -17.48 16.30
N PHE A 140 10.87 -17.08 15.62
CA PHE A 140 12.09 -17.89 15.50
C PHE A 140 13.35 -17.15 15.98
N PRO A 141 13.51 -16.88 17.30
CA PRO A 141 14.60 -16.05 17.82
C PRO A 141 16.00 -16.55 17.48
N LYS A 142 16.18 -17.88 17.38
CA LYS A 142 17.46 -18.52 17.07
C LYS A 142 17.74 -18.68 15.56
N ARG A 143 16.76 -18.38 14.69
CA ARG A 143 16.85 -18.61 13.23
C ARG A 143 16.59 -17.33 12.43
N THR A 144 17.46 -16.32 12.59
CA THR A 144 17.40 -15.07 11.81
C THR A 144 17.27 -15.25 10.29
N PRO A 145 17.91 -16.26 9.64
CA PRO A 145 17.70 -16.50 8.21
C PRO A 145 16.22 -16.73 7.83
N VAL A 146 15.41 -17.33 8.71
CA VAL A 146 13.97 -17.52 8.46
C VAL A 146 13.23 -16.18 8.42
N ALA A 147 13.60 -15.25 9.30
CA ALA A 147 13.00 -13.91 9.29
C ALA A 147 13.39 -13.10 8.05
N LEU A 148 14.65 -13.21 7.61
CA LEU A 148 15.09 -12.61 6.35
C LEU A 148 14.39 -13.24 5.14
N LEU A 149 14.18 -14.55 5.15
CA LEU A 149 13.43 -15.25 4.11
C LEU A 149 11.97 -14.81 4.07
N ALA A 150 11.31 -14.69 5.22
CA ALA A 150 9.92 -14.20 5.29
C ALA A 150 9.81 -12.77 4.75
N ALA A 151 10.73 -11.88 5.15
CA ALA A 151 10.77 -10.51 4.67
C ALA A 151 11.07 -10.43 3.17
N GLY A 152 12.05 -11.19 2.69
CA GLY A 152 12.39 -11.25 1.26
C GLY A 152 11.28 -11.85 0.42
N PHE A 153 10.59 -12.88 0.92
CA PHE A 153 9.44 -13.47 0.24
C PHE A 153 8.31 -12.45 0.07
N ALA A 154 7.92 -11.75 1.15
CA ALA A 154 6.92 -10.68 1.05
C ALA A 154 7.38 -9.57 0.09
N ALA A 155 8.59 -9.05 0.30
CA ALA A 155 9.17 -7.94 -0.47
C ALA A 155 9.31 -8.20 -1.97
N PHE A 156 9.49 -9.46 -2.38
CA PHE A 156 9.75 -9.83 -3.77
C PHE A 156 8.63 -10.66 -4.40
N LEU A 157 7.49 -10.80 -3.72
CA LEU A 157 6.29 -11.38 -4.30
C LEU A 157 5.70 -10.36 -5.29
N PRO A 158 5.59 -10.69 -6.60
CA PRO A 158 5.20 -9.69 -7.61
C PRO A 158 3.87 -9.00 -7.34
N MET A 159 2.88 -9.75 -6.86
CA MET A 159 1.58 -9.20 -6.50
C MET A 159 1.67 -8.21 -5.34
N HIS A 160 2.45 -8.53 -4.30
CA HIS A 160 2.65 -7.64 -3.15
C HIS A 160 3.33 -6.33 -3.55
N THR A 161 4.40 -6.43 -4.36
CA THR A 161 5.09 -5.26 -4.91
C THR A 161 4.16 -4.40 -5.76
N ALA A 162 3.35 -5.00 -6.63
CA ALA A 162 2.42 -4.27 -7.49
C ALA A 162 1.32 -3.56 -6.68
N MET A 163 0.74 -4.21 -5.67
CA MET A 163 -0.27 -3.59 -4.81
C MET A 163 0.33 -2.47 -3.94
N ASN A 164 1.53 -2.64 -3.39
CA ASN A 164 2.20 -1.58 -2.63
C ASN A 164 2.58 -0.37 -3.50
N ALA A 165 2.62 -0.54 -4.82
CA ALA A 165 2.93 0.51 -5.78
C ALA A 165 1.70 1.23 -6.36
N SER A 166 0.47 0.84 -5.99
CA SER A 166 -0.77 1.50 -6.42
C SER A 166 -1.48 2.21 -5.27
N ILE A 167 -2.51 3.01 -5.55
CA ILE A 167 -3.33 3.66 -4.52
C ILE A 167 -4.41 2.69 -4.06
N ASN A 168 -4.26 2.10 -2.88
CA ASN A 168 -5.22 1.20 -2.24
C ASN A 168 -4.99 1.16 -0.72
N ASN A 169 -5.96 0.67 0.05
CA ASN A 169 -5.86 0.52 1.50
C ASN A 169 -5.24 -0.82 1.97
N ASP A 170 -4.90 -1.74 1.07
CA ASP A 170 -4.38 -3.07 1.41
C ASP A 170 -3.04 -3.00 2.15
N ALA A 171 -2.11 -2.18 1.66
CA ALA A 171 -0.80 -2.00 2.29
C ALA A 171 -0.93 -1.51 3.75
N LEU A 172 -1.87 -0.59 4.01
CA LEU A 172 -2.12 -0.09 5.37
C LEU A 172 -2.78 -1.18 6.23
N ALA A 173 -3.75 -1.90 5.69
CA ALA A 173 -4.42 -3.00 6.39
C ALA A 173 -3.43 -4.10 6.78
N GLU A 174 -2.56 -4.52 5.85
CA GLU A 174 -1.50 -5.50 6.10
C GLU A 174 -0.55 -5.03 7.20
N LEU A 175 -0.11 -3.77 7.15
CA LEU A 175 0.76 -3.19 8.17
C LEU A 175 0.12 -3.27 9.57
N PHE A 176 -1.16 -2.90 9.70
CA PHE A 176 -1.88 -2.97 10.97
C PHE A 176 -2.03 -4.41 11.46
N ILE A 177 -2.48 -5.32 10.59
CA ILE A 177 -2.63 -6.74 10.93
C ILE A 177 -1.28 -7.33 11.39
N SER A 178 -0.21 -7.08 10.64
CA SER A 178 1.14 -7.52 10.97
C SER A 178 1.64 -6.91 12.28
N ALA A 179 1.34 -5.64 12.55
CA ALA A 179 1.73 -4.97 13.78
C ALA A 179 0.99 -5.55 14.99
N VAL A 180 -0.30 -5.84 14.86
CA VAL A 180 -1.08 -6.54 15.90
C VAL A 180 -0.48 -7.92 16.15
N MET A 181 -0.15 -8.70 15.12
CA MET A 181 0.52 -9.98 15.26
C MET A 181 1.85 -9.86 16.00
N LEU A 182 2.69 -8.89 15.64
CA LEU A 182 3.95 -8.62 16.34
C LEU A 182 3.73 -8.36 17.84
N ARG A 183 2.71 -7.56 18.19
CA ARG A 183 2.37 -7.25 19.59
C ARG A 183 1.88 -8.49 20.34
N LEU A 184 1.01 -9.31 19.75
CA LEU A 184 0.52 -10.54 20.36
C LEU A 184 1.64 -11.55 20.59
N LEU A 185 2.54 -11.73 19.61
CA LEU A 185 3.73 -12.57 19.74
C LEU A 185 4.69 -12.07 20.82
N GLY A 186 4.77 -10.74 21.00
CA GLY A 186 5.52 -10.12 22.09
C GLY A 186 4.99 -10.49 23.45
N HIS A 187 3.67 -10.38 23.64
CA HIS A 187 3.01 -10.66 24.91
C HIS A 187 3.12 -12.14 25.32
N ALA A 188 2.87 -13.06 24.37
CA ALA A 188 2.98 -14.50 24.63
C ALA A 188 4.42 -14.95 24.99
N ALA A 189 5.44 -14.24 24.48
CA ALA A 189 6.83 -14.52 24.82
C ALA A 189 7.21 -14.02 26.23
N GLU A 190 6.63 -12.90 26.67
CA GLU A 190 6.81 -12.36 28.02
C GLU A 190 6.15 -13.25 29.07
N GLU A 191 4.94 -13.74 28.79
CA GLU A 191 4.20 -14.63 29.71
C GLU A 191 4.94 -15.94 29.96
N LYS A 192 5.53 -16.56 28.93
CA LYS A 192 6.36 -17.79 29.08
C LYS A 192 7.66 -17.60 29.85
N SER A 193 8.07 -16.35 30.07
CA SER A 193 9.32 -16.01 30.79
C SER A 193 9.10 -15.65 32.26
N ARG A 194 7.85 -15.53 32.69
CA ARG A 194 7.43 -15.38 34.09
C ARG A 194 7.18 -16.75 34.71
#